data_AF-U5LRN2-F1
#
_entry.id   AF-U5LRN2-F1
#
_cell.length_a   1.000
_cell.length_b   1.000
_cell.length_c   1.000
_cell.angle_alpha   90.00
_cell.angle_beta   90.00
_cell.angle_gamma   90.00
#
_symmetry.space_group_name_H-M   'P 1'
#
loop_
_entity.id
_entity.type
_entity.pdbx_description
1 polymer ?
#
loop_
_entity_poly.entity_id
_entity_poly.type
_entity_poly.pdbx_seq_one_letter_code
_entity_poly.pdbx_strand_id
1 'polypeptide(L)'
;VQHTPTDEDISNLLKEFTVDFLLKGYGYLVEELHSQLLTNLKIPIDTSHFFWLVTYFLKFAAQLELDMEHINTILTFDVISYLTYEGAMLCEQLELNSRQEGSDLKPYLRRMHLVVTAIREFLQAIETYKKVTHLSDEDRERLRLL
;
A
#
# COMPACT_ATOMS: atom_id res chain seq x y z
N VAL A 1 -11.07 40.57 1.50
CA VAL A 1 -10.93 39.68 2.67
C VAL A 1 -10.28 38.41 2.18
N GLN A 2 -9.06 38.09 2.62
CA GLN A 2 -8.43 36.80 2.31
C GLN A 2 -9.03 35.75 3.24
N HIS A 3 -9.64 34.71 2.66
CA HIS A 3 -10.15 33.58 3.41
C HIS A 3 -8.97 32.71 3.83
N THR A 4 -8.67 32.66 5.12
CA THR A 4 -7.72 31.69 5.67
C THR A 4 -8.42 30.35 5.78
N PRO A 5 -7.90 29.26 5.17
CA PRO A 5 -8.52 27.94 5.25
C PRO A 5 -8.68 27.49 6.70
N THR A 6 -9.86 26.97 7.01
CA THR A 6 -10.15 26.31 8.28
C THR A 6 -9.78 24.82 8.22
N ASP A 7 -9.70 24.16 9.36
CA ASP A 7 -9.50 22.71 9.42
C ASP A 7 -10.61 21.93 8.70
N GLU A 8 -11.84 22.48 8.67
CA GLU A 8 -12.96 21.91 7.93
C GLU A 8 -12.74 21.99 6.41
N ASP A 9 -12.25 23.14 5.91
CA ASP A 9 -11.91 23.29 4.49
C ASP A 9 -10.83 22.31 4.06
N ILE A 10 -9.78 22.14 4.90
CA ILE A 10 -8.69 21.19 4.64
C ILE A 10 -9.22 19.75 4.65
N SER A 11 -10.07 19.39 5.62
CA SER A 11 -10.66 18.05 5.71
C SER A 11 -11.52 17.73 4.50
N ASN A 12 -12.33 18.68 4.04
CA ASN A 12 -13.18 18.50 2.86
C ASN A 12 -12.35 18.35 1.59
N LEU A 13 -11.33 19.19 1.41
CA LEU A 13 -10.38 19.06 0.29
C LEU A 13 -9.69 17.69 0.27
N LEU A 14 -9.22 17.21 1.43
CA LEU A 14 -8.55 15.91 1.53
C LEU A 14 -9.50 14.74 1.26
N LYS A 15 -10.77 14.83 1.65
CA LYS A 15 -11.78 13.81 1.32
C LYS A 15 -12.05 13.77 -0.19
N GLU A 16 -12.28 14.92 -0.81
CA GLU A 16 -12.50 15.02 -2.25
C GLU A 16 -11.29 14.47 -3.02
N PHE A 17 -10.09 14.90 -2.64
CA PHE A 17 -8.85 14.36 -3.20
C PHE A 17 -8.74 12.85 -3.02
N THR A 18 -9.04 12.32 -1.83
CA THR A 18 -8.90 10.88 -1.55
C THR A 18 -9.84 10.07 -2.43
N VAL A 19 -11.10 10.47 -2.58
CA VAL A 19 -12.06 9.79 -3.44
C VAL A 19 -11.61 9.83 -4.90
N ASP A 20 -11.26 11.03 -5.40
CA ASP A 20 -10.80 11.17 -6.79
C ASP A 20 -9.51 10.39 -7.06
N PHE A 21 -8.58 10.41 -6.11
CA PHE A 21 -7.32 9.67 -6.20
C PHE A 21 -7.57 8.16 -6.23
N LEU A 22 -8.43 7.63 -5.36
CA LEU A 22 -8.75 6.21 -5.34
C LEU A 22 -9.41 5.73 -6.64
N LEU A 23 -10.32 6.52 -7.21
CA LEU A 23 -11.04 6.14 -8.43
C LEU A 23 -10.19 6.25 -9.70
N LYS A 24 -9.24 7.20 -9.75
CA LYS A 24 -8.58 7.60 -11.01
C LYS A 24 -7.07 7.38 -11.03
N GLY A 25 -6.40 7.43 -9.87
CA GLY A 25 -4.94 7.52 -9.79
C GLY A 25 -4.27 6.41 -9.01
N TYR A 26 -4.94 5.85 -7.99
CA TYR A 26 -4.34 4.92 -7.05
C TYR A 26 -3.81 3.65 -7.73
N GLY A 27 -4.66 2.98 -8.50
CA GLY A 27 -4.28 1.75 -9.20
C GLY A 27 -3.11 1.93 -10.16
N TYR A 28 -3.13 3.01 -10.96
CA TYR A 28 -2.07 3.36 -11.90
C TYR A 28 -0.76 3.70 -11.19
N LEU A 29 -0.82 4.50 -10.12
CA LEU A 29 0.38 4.90 -9.38
C LEU A 29 1.05 3.69 -8.72
N VAL A 30 0.28 2.78 -8.13
CA VAL A 30 0.82 1.55 -7.51
C VAL A 30 1.48 0.68 -8.57
N GLU A 31 0.83 0.46 -9.70
CA GLU A 31 1.36 -0.34 -10.80
C GLU A 31 2.67 0.22 -11.36
N GLU A 32 2.69 1.51 -11.70
CA GLU A 32 3.88 2.17 -12.24
C GLU A 32 5.02 2.21 -11.23
N LEU A 33 4.73 2.53 -9.96
CA LEU A 33 5.75 2.57 -8.92
C LEU A 33 6.34 1.17 -8.67
N HIS A 34 5.49 0.13 -8.64
CA HIS A 34 5.95 -1.25 -8.50
C HIS A 34 6.86 -1.65 -9.67
N SER A 35 6.45 -1.34 -10.90
CA SER A 35 7.26 -1.58 -12.10
C SER A 35 8.64 -0.90 -12.02
N GLN A 36 8.68 0.37 -11.59
CA GLN A 36 9.94 1.10 -11.45
C GLN A 36 10.84 0.53 -10.34
N LEU A 37 10.26 0.09 -9.22
CA LEU A 37 11.01 -0.55 -8.13
C LEU A 37 11.68 -1.85 -8.56
N LEU A 38 11.03 -2.61 -9.46
CA LEU A 38 11.59 -3.87 -9.98
C LEU A 38 12.62 -3.67 -11.10
N THR A 39 12.43 -2.65 -11.95
CA THR A 39 13.18 -2.53 -13.21
C THR A 39 14.25 -1.45 -13.21
N ASN A 40 14.11 -0.40 -12.39
CA ASN A 40 14.92 0.79 -12.51
C ASN A 40 15.88 0.99 -11.33
N LEU A 41 17.02 0.28 -11.38
CA LEU A 41 18.11 0.41 -10.41
C LEU A 41 18.81 1.79 -10.40
N LYS A 42 18.47 2.70 -11.33
CA LYS A 42 19.16 3.98 -11.50
C LYS A 42 18.53 5.14 -10.73
N ILE A 43 17.25 5.02 -10.35
CA ILE A 43 16.55 6.03 -9.54
C ILE A 43 16.33 5.43 -8.16
N PRO A 44 16.99 5.95 -7.11
CA PRO A 44 16.77 5.46 -5.75
C PRO A 44 15.40 5.91 -5.27
N ILE A 45 14.38 5.10 -5.51
CA ILE A 45 13.05 5.27 -4.95
C ILE A 45 13.05 4.64 -3.55
N ASP A 46 12.69 5.42 -2.53
CA ASP A 46 12.54 4.86 -1.19
C ASP A 46 11.27 4.01 -1.13
N THR A 47 11.45 2.69 -0.91
CA THR A 47 10.38 1.67 -0.86
C THR A 47 9.32 1.96 0.19
N SER A 48 9.62 2.77 1.21
CA SER A 48 8.64 3.20 2.21
C SER A 48 7.42 3.92 1.62
N HIS A 49 7.58 4.64 0.50
CA HIS A 49 6.46 5.29 -0.17
C HIS A 49 5.48 4.26 -0.75
N PHE A 50 5.99 3.17 -1.32
CA PHE A 50 5.17 2.09 -1.84
C PHE A 50 4.43 1.38 -0.70
N PHE A 51 5.12 1.05 0.40
CA PHE A 51 4.48 0.43 1.57
C PHE A 51 3.40 1.33 2.16
N TRP A 52 3.65 2.64 2.22
CA TRP A 52 2.69 3.62 2.71
C TRP A 52 1.47 3.73 1.79
N LEU A 53 1.65 3.76 0.47
CA LEU A 53 0.54 3.79 -0.49
C LEU A 53 -0.37 2.57 -0.35
N VAL A 54 0.20 1.37 -0.23
CA VAL A 54 -0.57 0.14 0.01
C VAL A 54 -1.27 0.21 1.36
N THR A 55 -0.56 0.57 2.43
CA THR A 55 -1.13 0.64 3.78
C THR A 55 -2.28 1.64 3.89
N TYR A 56 -2.06 2.87 3.42
CA TYR A 56 -2.93 4.00 3.71
C TYR A 56 -4.20 3.95 2.86
N PHE A 57 -4.06 3.81 1.54
CA PHE A 57 -5.18 3.94 0.61
C PHE A 57 -5.97 2.65 0.43
N LEU A 58 -5.35 1.48 0.54
CA LEU A 58 -6.08 0.21 0.39
C LEU A 58 -7.15 0.05 1.48
N LYS A 59 -6.85 0.51 2.69
CA LYS A 59 -7.82 0.55 3.79
C LYS A 59 -9.03 1.42 3.45
N PHE A 60 -8.81 2.61 2.88
CA PHE A 60 -9.92 3.48 2.45
C PHE A 60 -10.71 2.86 1.30
N ALA A 61 -10.04 2.26 0.32
CA ALA A 61 -10.71 1.58 -0.78
C ALA A 61 -11.64 0.46 -0.26
N ALA A 62 -11.14 -0.36 0.66
CA ALA A 62 -11.93 -1.43 1.29
C ALA A 62 -13.09 -0.88 2.15
N GLN A 63 -12.87 0.19 2.92
CA GLN A 63 -13.92 0.82 3.75
C GLN A 63 -15.01 1.52 2.95
N LEU A 64 -14.66 2.05 1.78
CA LEU A 64 -15.59 2.64 0.83
C LEU A 64 -16.25 1.59 -0.08
N GLU A 65 -15.85 0.32 0.06
CA GLU A 65 -16.28 -0.79 -0.78
C GLU A 65 -16.17 -0.46 -2.28
N LEU A 66 -15.04 0.12 -2.69
CA LEU A 66 -14.82 0.45 -4.10
C LEU A 66 -14.83 -0.82 -4.96
N ASP A 67 -15.40 -0.72 -6.15
CA ASP A 67 -15.42 -1.82 -7.11
C ASP A 67 -14.01 -2.36 -7.39
N MET A 68 -13.92 -3.66 -7.66
CA MET A 68 -12.64 -4.35 -7.88
C MET A 68 -11.83 -3.75 -9.03
N GLU A 69 -12.46 -3.10 -10.01
CA GLU A 69 -11.76 -2.41 -11.09
C GLU A 69 -10.78 -1.34 -10.61
N HIS A 70 -11.02 -0.73 -9.45
CA HIS A 70 -10.16 0.32 -8.89
C HIS A 70 -9.00 -0.22 -8.06
N ILE A 71 -9.05 -1.49 -7.65
CA ILE A 71 -8.05 -2.09 -6.74
C ILE A 71 -7.40 -3.36 -7.27
N ASN A 72 -7.80 -3.84 -8.45
CA ASN A 72 -7.26 -5.06 -9.06
C ASN A 72 -5.77 -4.95 -9.43
N THR A 73 -5.19 -3.76 -9.55
CA THR A 73 -3.74 -3.61 -9.75
C THR A 73 -2.97 -3.77 -8.44
N ILE A 74 -3.64 -3.55 -7.30
CA ILE A 74 -3.07 -3.68 -5.97
C ILE A 74 -3.25 -5.11 -5.46
N LEU A 75 -4.47 -5.65 -5.44
CA LEU A 75 -4.75 -7.02 -4.99
C LEU A 75 -4.28 -8.05 -6.03
N THR A 76 -2.96 -8.24 -6.11
CA THR A 76 -2.27 -9.14 -7.03
C THR A 76 -1.24 -9.97 -6.28
N PHE A 77 -0.88 -11.13 -6.86
CA PHE A 77 0.23 -11.92 -6.37
C PHE A 77 1.56 -11.17 -6.42
N ASP A 78 1.74 -10.32 -7.43
CA ASP A 78 2.96 -9.55 -7.61
C ASP A 78 3.19 -8.60 -6.45
N VAL A 79 2.16 -7.84 -6.04
CA VAL A 79 2.26 -6.91 -4.92
C VAL A 79 2.51 -7.64 -3.60
N ILE A 80 1.78 -8.70 -3.27
CA ILE A 80 2.00 -9.43 -2.00
C ILE A 80 3.34 -10.17 -1.99
N SER A 81 3.79 -10.69 -3.12
CA SER A 81 5.10 -11.32 -3.26
C SER A 81 6.21 -10.30 -3.09
N TYR A 82 6.08 -9.10 -3.67
CA TYR A 82 7.03 -8.01 -3.50
C TYR A 82 7.11 -7.55 -2.04
N LEU A 83 5.96 -7.33 -1.38
CA LEU A 83 5.94 -6.98 0.05
C LEU A 83 6.60 -8.05 0.91
N THR A 84 6.36 -9.33 0.61
CA THR A 84 6.96 -10.45 1.33
C THR A 84 8.47 -10.52 1.11
N TYR A 85 8.93 -10.31 -0.12
CA TYR A 85 10.34 -10.23 -0.47
C TYR A 85 11.03 -9.10 0.30
N GLU A 86 10.48 -7.88 0.26
CA GLU A 86 11.03 -6.74 1.00
C GLU A 86 11.06 -6.99 2.52
N GLY A 87 10.03 -7.64 3.06
CA GLY A 87 10.00 -8.05 4.47
C GLY A 87 11.13 -9.01 4.82
N ALA A 88 11.39 -10.02 3.98
CA ALA A 88 12.49 -10.96 4.17
C ALA A 88 13.85 -10.26 4.09
N MET A 89 14.04 -9.39 3.11
CA MET A 89 15.28 -8.61 2.95
C MET A 89 15.55 -7.69 4.15
N LEU A 90 14.52 -7.02 4.67
CA LEU A 90 14.65 -6.17 5.86
C LEU A 90 14.98 -6.97 7.12
N CYS A 91 14.47 -8.21 7.24
CA CYS A 91 14.82 -9.10 8.35
C CYS A 91 16.31 -9.45 8.32
N GLU A 92 16.83 -9.82 7.15
CA GLU A 92 18.26 -10.10 6.97
C GLU A 92 19.12 -8.88 7.26
N GLN A 93 18.75 -7.71 6.72
CA GLN A 93 19.46 -6.46 6.98
C GLN A 93 19.47 -6.12 8.48
N LEU A 94 18.35 -6.25 9.17
CA LEU A 94 18.26 -6.00 10.60
C LEU A 94 19.19 -6.92 11.39
N GLU A 95 19.23 -8.22 11.06
CA GLU A 95 20.09 -9.20 11.73
C GLU A 95 21.59 -8.96 11.47
N LEU A 96 21.96 -8.58 10.26
CA LEU A 96 23.35 -8.24 9.95
C LEU A 96 23.80 -6.97 10.68
N ASN A 97 22.94 -5.96 10.75
CA ASN A 97 23.25 -4.69 11.39
C ASN A 97 23.20 -4.77 12.92
N SER A 98 22.37 -5.63 13.51
CA SER A 98 22.29 -5.82 14.97
C SER A 98 23.58 -6.37 15.57
N ARG A 99 24.39 -7.06 14.75
CA ARG A 99 25.69 -7.64 15.12
C ARG A 99 26.85 -6.65 15.03
N GLN A 100 26.63 -5.45 14.49
CA GLN A 100 27.66 -4.41 14.39
C GLN A 100 27.62 -3.51 15.62
N GLU A 101 28.78 -3.31 16.26
CA GLU A 101 28.89 -2.37 17.39
C GLU A 101 28.55 -0.94 16.95
N GLY A 102 27.65 -0.28 17.67
CA GLY A 102 27.26 1.11 17.43
C GLY A 102 26.23 1.34 16.31
N SER A 103 25.65 0.28 15.73
CA SER A 103 24.62 0.43 14.68
C SER A 103 23.29 0.95 15.23
N ASP A 104 22.70 1.95 14.57
CA ASP A 104 21.33 2.40 14.86
C ASP A 104 20.32 1.52 14.10
N LEU A 105 19.56 0.71 14.83
CA LEU A 105 18.58 -0.21 14.27
C LEU A 105 17.22 0.45 14.00
N LYS A 106 16.98 1.67 14.49
CA LYS A 106 15.67 2.34 14.35
C LYS A 106 15.19 2.47 12.90
N PRO A 107 16.02 2.81 11.90
CA PRO A 107 15.57 2.91 10.52
C PRO A 107 15.04 1.58 9.98
N TYR A 108 15.72 0.47 10.27
CA TYR A 108 15.31 -0.88 9.86
C TYR A 108 14.02 -1.30 10.54
N LEU A 109 13.87 -1.04 11.85
CA LEU A 109 12.64 -1.32 12.58
C LEU A 109 11.44 -0.53 12.06
N ARG A 110 11.64 0.75 11.68
CA ARG A 110 10.58 1.57 11.08
C ARG A 110 10.15 1.04 9.72
N ARG A 111 11.11 0.67 8.85
CA ARG A 111 10.82 0.06 7.55
C ARG A 111 10.13 -1.30 7.70
N MET A 112 10.59 -2.12 8.63
CA MET A 112 9.96 -3.39 8.99
C MET A 112 8.50 -3.19 9.43
N HIS A 113 8.24 -2.21 10.28
CA HIS A 113 6.87 -1.89 10.70
C HIS A 113 5.98 -1.49 9.53
N LEU A 114 6.49 -0.69 8.59
CA LEU A 114 5.75 -0.28 7.39
C LEU A 114 5.41 -1.47 6.51
N VAL A 115 6.37 -2.35 6.18
CA VAL A 115 6.09 -3.50 5.28
C VAL A 115 5.15 -4.51 5.95
N VAL A 116 5.32 -4.81 7.23
CA VAL A 116 4.41 -5.71 7.97
C VAL A 116 3.01 -5.13 8.04
N THR A 117 2.90 -3.80 8.20
CA THR A 117 1.62 -3.11 8.20
C THR A 117 0.99 -3.13 6.81
N ALA A 118 1.75 -2.92 5.74
CA ALA A 118 1.25 -3.06 4.37
C ALA A 118 0.71 -4.47 4.08
N ILE A 119 1.44 -5.52 4.47
CA ILE A 119 1.00 -6.92 4.35
C ILE A 119 -0.31 -7.14 5.13
N ARG A 120 -0.40 -6.61 6.35
CA ARG A 120 -1.61 -6.74 7.17
C ARG A 120 -2.81 -6.07 6.50
N GLU A 121 -2.68 -4.82 6.04
CA GLU A 121 -3.78 -4.11 5.38
C GLU A 121 -4.17 -4.80 4.06
N PHE A 122 -3.21 -5.36 3.33
CA PHE A 122 -3.47 -6.17 2.14
C PHE A 122 -4.36 -7.38 2.43
N LEU A 123 -4.00 -8.18 3.44
CA LEU A 123 -4.78 -9.35 3.85
C LEU A 123 -6.15 -8.95 4.40
N GLN A 124 -6.23 -7.86 5.16
CA GLN A 124 -7.51 -7.34 5.66
C GLN A 124 -8.43 -6.87 4.53
N ALA A 125 -7.87 -6.26 3.48
CA ALA A 125 -8.62 -5.89 2.30
C ALA A 125 -9.19 -7.13 1.60
N ILE A 126 -8.41 -8.19 1.39
CA ILE A 126 -8.93 -9.46 0.84
C ILE A 126 -10.12 -9.98 1.66
N GLU A 127 -9.99 -10.03 2.99
CA GLU A 127 -11.06 -10.51 3.87
C GLU A 127 -12.29 -9.59 3.88
N THR A 128 -12.12 -8.31 3.60
CA THR A 128 -13.21 -7.35 3.45
C THR A 128 -13.94 -7.60 2.13
N TYR A 129 -13.18 -7.67 1.02
CA TYR A 129 -13.73 -7.89 -0.31
C TYR A 129 -14.38 -9.27 -0.47
N LYS A 130 -13.88 -10.32 0.19
CA LYS A 130 -14.56 -11.64 0.24
C LYS A 130 -15.97 -11.57 0.82
N LYS A 131 -16.30 -10.56 1.63
CA LYS A 131 -17.63 -10.36 2.25
C LYS A 131 -18.52 -9.43 1.44
N VAL A 132 -17.96 -8.71 0.46
CA VAL A 132 -18.70 -7.76 -0.38
C VAL A 132 -19.67 -8.52 -1.28
N THR A 133 -20.95 -8.18 -1.17
CA THR A 133 -22.04 -8.93 -1.82
C THR A 133 -22.18 -8.62 -3.30
N HIS A 134 -21.73 -7.44 -3.75
CA HIS A 134 -21.88 -6.97 -5.12
C HIS A 134 -20.73 -7.38 -6.06
N LEU A 135 -19.72 -8.12 -5.57
CA LEU A 135 -18.65 -8.63 -6.43
C LEU A 135 -19.18 -9.66 -7.44
N SER A 136 -18.61 -9.61 -8.64
CA SER A 136 -18.83 -10.64 -9.66
C SER A 136 -18.27 -11.98 -9.21
N ASP A 137 -18.74 -13.08 -9.82
CA ASP A 137 -18.20 -14.42 -9.51
C ASP A 137 -16.73 -14.55 -9.96
N GLU A 138 -16.32 -13.84 -11.01
CA GLU A 138 -14.93 -13.77 -11.46
C GLU A 138 -14.03 -13.09 -10.41
N ASP A 139 -14.47 -11.95 -9.87
CA ASP A 139 -13.76 -11.25 -8.80
C ASP A 139 -13.60 -12.12 -7.54
N ARG A 140 -14.66 -12.84 -7.19
CA ARG A 140 -14.64 -13.77 -6.05
C ARG A 140 -13.65 -14.90 -6.25
N GLU A 141 -13.60 -15.48 -7.45
CA GLU A 141 -12.66 -16.56 -7.74
C GLU A 141 -11.21 -16.04 -7.73
N ARG A 142 -10.97 -14.86 -8.31
CA ARG A 142 -9.67 -14.19 -8.22
C ARG A 142 -9.21 -13.97 -6.78
N LEU A 143 -10.10 -13.49 -5.91
CA LEU A 143 -9.81 -13.29 -4.48
C LEU A 143 -9.64 -14.58 -3.68
N ARG A 144 -10.16 -15.71 -4.17
CA ARG A 144 -9.92 -17.03 -3.54
C ARG A 144 -8.54 -17.59 -3.85
N LEU A 145 -7.99 -17.22 -5.01
CA LEU A 145 -6.66 -17.64 -5.40
C LEU A 145 -5.59 -16.90 -4.58
N LEU A 146 -5.84 -15.65 -4.19
CA LEU A 146 -5.00 -14.83 -3.30
C LEU A 146 -5.14 -15.22 -1.82
#